data_AF-A0A367ICD2-F1
#
_entry.id   AF-A0A367ICD2-F1
#
_cell.length_a   1.000
_cell.length_b   1.000
_cell.length_c   1.000
_cell.angle_alpha   90.00
_cell.angle_beta   90.00
_cell.angle_gamma   90.00
#
_symmetry.space_group_name_H-M   'P 1'
#
loop_
_entity.id
_entity.type
_entity.pdbx_description
1 polymer ?
#
loop_
_entity_poly.entity_id
_entity_poly.type
_entity_poly.pdbx_seq_one_letter_code
_entity_poly.pdbx_strand_id
1 'polypeptide(L)' 'MEAQTVWGSRWENCANPLAHRIMEVATKKKSLVCLAADMESISDLIELITEVGPYIAALKTHVDMVKDFNRD' A
#
# COMPACT_ATOMS: atom_id res chain seq x y z
N MET A 1 -5.52 -6.87 18.14
CA MET A 1 -5.98 -5.53 18.53
C MET A 1 -6.65 -4.96 17.31
N GLU A 2 -7.91 -4.56 17.42
CA GLU A 2 -8.70 -4.05 16.29
C GLU A 2 -8.14 -2.72 15.78
N ALA A 3 -8.23 -2.47 14.47
CA ALA A 3 -7.72 -1.25 13.85
C ALA A 3 -8.36 0.00 14.47
N GLN A 4 -9.67 -0.01 14.72
CA GLN A 4 -10.38 1.07 15.41
C GLN A 4 -9.72 1.44 16.74
N THR A 5 -9.34 0.46 17.56
CA THR A 5 -8.70 0.71 18.85
C THR A 5 -7.30 1.30 18.69
N VAL A 6 -6.53 0.82 17.71
CA VAL A 6 -5.17 1.33 17.44
C VAL A 6 -5.20 2.78 16.95
N TRP A 7 -6.16 3.11 16.11
CA TRP A 7 -6.24 4.41 15.45
C TRP A 7 -7.10 5.45 16.20
N GLY A 8 -7.99 5.01 17.09
CA GLY A 8 -8.78 5.86 17.99
C GLY A 8 -9.54 6.95 17.24
N SER A 9 -9.33 8.20 17.65
CA SER A 9 -10.00 9.35 17.05
C SER A 9 -9.76 9.50 15.55
N ARG A 10 -8.64 8.99 15.00
CA ARG A 10 -8.43 8.99 13.54
C ARG A 10 -9.39 8.07 12.80
N TRP A 11 -9.73 6.92 13.40
CA TRP A 11 -10.73 6.01 12.86
C TRP A 11 -12.12 6.64 12.91
N GLU A 12 -12.51 7.13 14.08
CA GLU A 12 -13.85 7.68 14.35
C GLU A 12 -14.18 8.89 13.48
N ASN A 13 -13.21 9.78 13.27
CA ASN A 13 -13.42 11.02 12.51
C ASN A 13 -13.14 10.87 11.00
N CYS A 14 -12.75 9.68 10.53
CA CYS A 14 -12.45 9.46 9.12
C CYS A 14 -13.71 8.97 8.37
N ALA A 15 -14.26 9.82 7.50
CA ALA A 15 -15.38 9.43 6.64
C ALA A 15 -14.96 8.62 5.41
N ASN A 16 -13.66 8.62 5.04
CA ASN A 16 -13.20 7.98 3.81
C ASN A 16 -12.95 6.47 4.02
N PRO A 17 -13.69 5.58 3.32
CA PRO A 17 -13.54 4.13 3.47
C PRO A 17 -12.16 3.61 3.01
N LEU A 18 -11.50 4.27 2.06
CA LEU A 18 -10.15 3.89 1.63
C LEU A 18 -9.13 4.11 2.75
N ALA A 19 -9.27 5.19 3.52
CA ALA A 19 -8.39 5.46 4.66
C ALA A 19 -8.59 4.41 5.77
N HIS A 20 -9.82 3.95 6.01
CA HIS A 20 -10.08 2.81 6.92
C HIS A 20 -9.34 1.56 6.46
N ARG A 21 -9.42 1.24 5.16
CA ARG A 21 -8.71 0.09 4.60
C ARG A 21 -7.18 0.19 4.76
N ILE A 22 -6.60 1.37 4.56
CA ILE A 22 -5.16 1.60 4.81
C ILE A 22 -4.84 1.42 6.30
N MET A 23 -5.68 1.96 7.19
CA MET A 23 -5.53 1.82 8.64
C MET A 23 -5.57 0.34 9.07
N GLU A 24 -6.49 -0.46 8.52
CA GLU A 24 -6.57 -1.90 8.75
C GLU A 24 -5.32 -2.64 8.27
N VAL A 25 -4.87 -2.36 7.04
CA VAL A 25 -3.66 -2.96 6.47
C VAL A 25 -2.44 -2.63 7.34
N ALA A 26 -2.31 -1.37 7.74
CA ALA A 26 -1.23 -0.90 8.59
C ALA A 26 -1.23 -1.58 9.96
N THR A 27 -2.40 -1.72 10.60
CA THR A 27 -2.53 -2.43 11.87
C THR A 27 -2.20 -3.91 11.73
N LYS A 28 -2.73 -4.58 10.69
CA LYS A 28 -2.50 -6.00 10.44
C LYS A 28 -1.03 -6.31 10.20
N LYS A 29 -0.34 -5.46 9.42
CA LYS A 29 1.05 -5.67 9.01
C LYS A 29 2.06 -4.97 9.91
N LYS A 30 1.59 -4.20 10.90
CA LYS A 30 2.39 -3.34 11.78
C LYS A 30 3.35 -2.45 11.00
N SER A 31 2.87 -1.87 9.91
CA SER A 31 3.66 -1.03 9.01
C SER A 31 2.90 0.21 8.62
N LEU A 32 3.62 1.32 8.53
CA LEU A 32 3.15 2.60 7.95
C LEU A 32 3.95 2.98 6.71
N VAL A 33 4.75 2.05 6.19
CA VAL A 33 5.63 2.30 5.05
C VAL A 33 4.78 2.38 3.77
N CYS A 34 4.90 3.49 3.05
CA CYS A 34 4.50 3.58 1.66
C CYS A 34 5.76 3.47 0.80
N LEU A 35 5.88 2.43 -0.01
CA LEU A 35 7.04 2.23 -0.87
C LEU A 35 6.80 2.89 -2.23
N ALA A 36 7.73 3.75 -2.66
CA ALA A 36 7.81 4.19 -4.05
C ALA A 36 8.52 3.11 -4.88
N ALA A 37 7.76 2.44 -5.74
CA ALA A 37 8.24 1.34 -6.58
C ALA A 37 8.44 1.84 -8.01
N ASP A 38 9.51 2.60 -8.21
CA ASP A 38 9.84 3.22 -9.49
C ASP A 38 10.67 2.23 -10.34
N MET A 39 9.96 1.27 -10.96
CA MET A 39 10.53 0.21 -11.80
C MET A 39 10.27 0.48 -13.29
N GLU A 40 11.15 -0.03 -14.15
CA GLU A 40 11.02 0.13 -15.61
C GLU A 40 10.26 -1.02 -16.29
N SER A 41 10.10 -2.17 -15.62
CA SER A 41 9.37 -3.32 -16.16
C SER A 41 8.30 -3.84 -15.20
N ILE A 42 7.26 -4.47 -15.75
CA ILE A 42 6.22 -5.15 -14.97
C ILE A 42 6.80 -6.32 -14.17
N SER A 43 7.76 -7.05 -14.73
CA SER A 43 8.40 -8.18 -14.04
C SER A 43 9.10 -7.73 -12.76
N ASP A 44 9.94 -6.70 -12.84
CA ASP A 44 10.69 -6.17 -11.68
C ASP A 44 9.72 -5.62 -10.63
N LEU A 45 8.64 -4.97 -11.07
CA LEU A 45 7.61 -4.46 -10.17
C LEU A 45 6.92 -5.60 -9.40
N ILE A 46 6.57 -6.69 -10.07
CA ILE A 46 5.94 -7.87 -9.45
C ILE A 46 6.91 -8.57 -8.49
N GLU A 47 8.17 -8.74 -8.88
CA GLU A 47 9.21 -9.33 -8.03
C GLU A 47 9.39 -8.52 -6.75
N LEU A 48 9.54 -7.19 -6.87
CA LEU A 48 9.62 -6.28 -5.73
C LEU A 48 8.39 -6.42 -4.81
N ILE A 49 7.18 -6.38 -5.38
CA ILE A 49 5.94 -6.49 -4.60
C ILE A 49 5.86 -7.84 -3.86
N THR A 50 6.32 -8.92 -4.47
CA THR A 50 6.33 -10.25 -3.86
C THR A 50 7.23 -10.30 -2.63
N GLU A 51 8.40 -9.64 -2.69
CA GLU A 51 9.36 -9.60 -1.59
C GLU A 51 8.92 -8.64 -0.47
N VAL A 52 8.58 -7.40 -0.82
CA VAL A 52 8.34 -6.34 0.16
C VAL A 52 6.88 -6.27 0.62
N GLY A 53 5.99 -6.97 -0.09
CA GLY A 53 4.56 -7.02 0.15
C GLY A 53 4.21 -7.13 1.62
N PRO A 54 4.70 -8.12 2.39
CA PRO A 54 4.39 -8.26 3.82
C PRO A 54 4.74 -7.06 4.71
N TYR A 55 5.67 -6.19 4.29
CA TYR A 55 6.28 -5.15 5.12
C TYR A 55 5.78 -3.73 4.84
N ILE A 56 4.99 -3.51 3.80
CA ILE A 56 4.49 -2.16 3.40
C ILE A 56 2.98 -2.01 3.65
N ALA A 57 2.50 -0.80 3.93
CA ALA A 57 1.08 -0.50 3.99
C ALA A 57 0.50 -0.12 2.62
N ALA A 58 1.32 0.52 1.78
CA ALA A 58 0.94 0.98 0.46
C ALA A 58 2.13 0.94 -0.50
N LEU A 59 1.84 0.89 -1.79
CA LEU A 59 2.81 0.95 -2.87
C LEU A 59 2.39 2.07 -3.83
N LYS A 60 3.31 2.99 -4.10
CA LYS A 60 3.16 4.04 -5.10
C LYS A 60 3.87 3.62 -6.37
N THR A 61 3.18 3.67 -7.50
CA THR A 61 3.74 3.39 -8.83
C THR A 61 3.92 4.66 -9.65
N HIS A 62 4.79 4.60 -10.66
CA HIS A 62 4.83 5.48 -11.83
C HIS A 62 4.65 4.61 -13.07
N VAL A 63 3.40 4.28 -13.40
CA VAL A 63 3.10 3.40 -14.54
C VAL A 63 3.50 4.01 -15.89
N ASP A 64 3.66 5.32 -15.93
CA ASP A 64 4.19 6.09 -17.05
C ASP A 64 5.69 5.85 -17.32
N MET A 65 6.44 5.31 -16.36
CA MET A 65 7.85 4.91 -16.53
C MET A 65 8.03 3.43 -16.90
N VAL A 66 6.99 2.62 -16.74
CA VAL A 66 7.04 1.17 -17.00
C VAL A 66 6.89 0.91 -18.50
N LYS A 67 7.96 0.45 -19.15
CA LYS A 67 8.08 0.37 -20.61
C LYS A 67 7.12 -0.64 -21.25
N ASP A 68 6.81 -1.70 -20.52
CA ASP A 68 5.94 -2.81 -20.93
C ASP A 68 4.57 -2.77 -20.24
N PHE A 69 4.19 -1.61 -19.68
CA PHE A 69 2.85 -1.44 -19.10
C PHE A 69 1.77 -1.47 -20.19
N ASN A 70 0.80 -2.37 -20.01
CA ASN A 70 -0.37 -2.46 -20.86
C ASN A 70 -1.65 -2.28 -20.02
N ARG A 71 -2.65 -1.61 -20.59
CA ARG A 71 -3.97 -1.39 -19.97
C ARG A 71 -5.05 -2.34 -20.49
N ASP A 72 -4.77 -3.02 -21.59
CA ASP A 72 -5.67 -3.99 -22.22
C ASP A 72 -5.65 -5.36 -21.52
#